data_AF-A0AAW5N3P0-F1
#
_entry.id   AF-A0AAW5N3P0-F1
#
_cell.length_a   1.000
_cell.length_b   1.000
_cell.length_c   1.000
_cell.angle_alpha   90.00
_cell.angle_beta   90.00
_cell.angle_gamma   90.00
#
_symmetry.space_group_name_H-M   'P 1'
#
loop_
_entity.id
_entity.type
_entity.pdbx_description
1 polymer ?
#
loop_
_entity_poly.entity_id
_entity_poly.type
_entity_poly.pdbx_seq_one_letter_code
_entity_poly.pdbx_strand_id
1 'polypeptide(L)'
;MNINSRINWQTGMELTPQVFISLDERLDFKQQTAIRIALGGRRMGLVPNTTFDNKGTFVRNTFCIDRFQCMALLPSGRMVHTDEEVSVKIPMLYGELYYLTVGIGEELVFFENEGVPFTRPKYVYEIHTMEELEQADLLPIVRFKVKDGEFSIDTEFIAPCLTLESDSRFVSYLERLVEKMEKLATHPNQEEGDGKRLFMRYFFLLKSYRLNNSLHDFILFTQEMAQAIDYYVVTPYTEHREIPQPSVWDIQVWLEWLVTYMEGAASILDGVVLEDNSIDFEALKAQIKAELYERLNPELYERLVNDLKEVLRVELTKSLSDTLTAYLNEHMKPELYSSLFVDLNKTLYDNLYQALYDALYKALYVPVKKENDFVPMI
;
A
#
# COMPACT_ATOMS: atom_id res chain seq x y z
N MET A 1 -20.77 0.35 -50.73
CA MET A 1 -22.01 1.16 -50.70
C MET A 1 -21.64 2.64 -50.49
N ASN A 2 -22.23 3.58 -51.23
CA ASN A 2 -22.00 5.01 -50.97
C ASN A 2 -22.79 5.40 -49.70
N ILE A 3 -22.10 5.60 -48.59
CA ILE A 3 -22.69 5.87 -47.26
C ILE A 3 -23.57 7.13 -47.21
N ASN A 4 -23.39 8.03 -48.18
CA ASN A 4 -24.16 9.28 -48.28
C ASN A 4 -25.35 9.17 -49.25
N SER A 5 -25.52 8.06 -49.96
CA SER A 5 -26.67 7.89 -50.84
C SER A 5 -27.97 7.85 -50.02
N ARG A 6 -28.96 8.62 -50.48
CA ARG A 6 -30.29 8.62 -49.90
C ARG A 6 -31.29 8.38 -51.01
N ILE A 7 -32.31 7.58 -50.70
CA ILE A 7 -33.47 7.45 -51.60
C ILE A 7 -34.11 8.84 -51.68
N ASN A 8 -34.14 9.38 -52.89
CA ASN A 8 -34.78 10.64 -53.20
C ASN A 8 -36.22 10.35 -53.63
N TRP A 9 -37.13 10.34 -52.66
CA TRP A 9 -38.55 10.09 -52.91
C TRP A 9 -39.15 11.21 -53.77
N GLN A 10 -39.75 10.84 -54.90
CA GLN A 10 -40.40 11.77 -55.82
C GLN A 10 -41.86 11.40 -56.02
N THR A 11 -42.71 12.42 -56.17
CA THR A 11 -44.12 12.20 -56.51
C THR A 11 -44.21 11.46 -57.85
N GLY A 12 -44.95 10.35 -57.88
CA GLY A 12 -45.09 9.50 -59.07
C GLY A 12 -43.93 8.54 -59.32
N MET A 13 -42.95 8.45 -58.40
CA MET A 13 -41.89 7.44 -58.47
C MET A 13 -42.46 6.03 -58.39
N GLU A 14 -42.02 5.14 -59.28
CA GLU A 14 -42.35 3.72 -59.22
C GLU A 14 -41.71 3.06 -57.99
N LEU A 15 -42.51 2.31 -57.24
CA LEU A 15 -42.05 1.56 -56.07
C LEU A 15 -41.67 0.14 -56.51
N THR A 16 -40.38 -0.19 -56.42
CA THR A 16 -39.86 -1.53 -56.68
C THR A 16 -39.30 -2.16 -55.41
N PRO A 17 -39.23 -3.50 -55.30
CA PRO A 17 -38.62 -4.17 -54.15
C PRO A 17 -37.19 -3.69 -53.85
N GLN A 18 -36.43 -3.37 -54.89
CA GLN A 18 -35.06 -2.86 -54.76
C GLN A 18 -34.97 -1.54 -53.99
N VAL A 19 -36.00 -0.67 -54.10
CA VAL A 19 -36.06 0.59 -53.35
C VAL A 19 -36.11 0.31 -51.85
N PHE A 20 -36.90 -0.68 -51.42
CA PHE A 20 -37.03 -1.05 -50.02
C PHE A 20 -35.79 -1.80 -49.50
N ILE A 21 -35.24 -2.74 -50.28
CA ILE A 21 -33.99 -3.44 -49.93
C ILE A 21 -32.86 -2.44 -49.67
N SER A 22 -32.67 -1.47 -50.59
CA SER A 22 -31.63 -0.45 -50.42
C SER A 22 -31.96 0.57 -49.30
N LEU A 23 -33.23 0.72 -48.92
CA LEU A 23 -33.59 1.51 -47.74
C LEU A 23 -33.15 0.79 -46.47
N ASP A 24 -33.51 -0.48 -46.34
CA ASP A 24 -33.27 -1.32 -45.17
C ASP A 24 -31.77 -1.53 -44.96
N GLU A 25 -31.01 -1.90 -45.99
CA GLU A 25 -29.54 -2.02 -45.92
C GLU A 25 -28.88 -0.75 -45.36
N ARG A 26 -29.40 0.43 -45.75
CA ARG A 26 -28.88 1.71 -45.30
C ARG A 26 -29.27 2.01 -43.86
N LEU A 27 -30.50 1.69 -43.46
CA LEU A 27 -30.97 1.86 -42.10
C LEU A 27 -30.19 0.94 -41.16
N ASP A 28 -30.03 -0.33 -41.53
CA ASP A 28 -29.23 -1.32 -40.81
C ASP A 28 -27.79 -0.85 -40.66
N PHE A 29 -27.14 -0.41 -41.74
CA PHE A 29 -25.77 0.10 -41.67
C PHE A 29 -25.63 1.28 -40.70
N LYS A 30 -26.57 2.23 -40.74
CA LYS A 30 -26.57 3.39 -39.84
C LYS A 30 -26.79 2.98 -38.40
N GLN A 31 -27.73 2.07 -38.15
CA GLN A 31 -28.02 1.57 -36.81
C GLN A 31 -26.82 0.81 -36.24
N GLN A 32 -26.23 -0.11 -37.01
CA GLN A 32 -25.01 -0.83 -36.61
C GLN A 32 -23.87 0.15 -36.29
N THR A 33 -23.66 1.16 -37.14
CA THR A 33 -22.61 2.16 -36.92
C THR A 33 -22.88 2.99 -35.67
N ALA A 34 -24.12 3.44 -35.46
CA ALA A 34 -24.52 4.17 -34.26
C ALA A 34 -24.32 3.35 -32.99
N ILE A 35 -24.72 2.07 -33.01
CA ILE A 35 -24.52 1.14 -31.89
C ILE A 35 -23.04 0.96 -31.58
N ARG A 36 -22.20 0.68 -32.58
CA ARG A 36 -20.75 0.50 -32.37
C ARG A 36 -20.09 1.75 -31.82
N ILE A 37 -20.49 2.94 -32.26
CA ILE A 37 -19.98 4.20 -31.74
C ILE A 37 -20.44 4.41 -30.29
N ALA A 38 -21.73 4.21 -30.02
CA ALA A 38 -22.31 4.43 -28.70
C ALA A 38 -21.76 3.46 -27.65
N LEU A 39 -21.52 2.21 -28.04
CA LEU A 39 -20.99 1.16 -27.16
C LEU A 39 -19.45 1.08 -27.16
N GLY A 40 -18.74 1.88 -27.96
CA GLY A 40 -17.27 1.89 -27.93
C GLY A 40 -16.60 0.64 -28.52
N GLY A 41 -17.06 0.17 -29.69
CA GLY A 41 -16.37 -0.87 -30.48
C GLY A 41 -17.13 -2.19 -30.58
N ARG A 42 -16.41 -3.31 -30.52
CA ARG A 42 -16.91 -4.70 -30.69
C ARG A 42 -17.61 -5.25 -29.43
N ARG A 43 -18.45 -4.44 -28.77
CA ARG A 43 -19.25 -4.94 -27.64
C ARG A 43 -20.37 -5.84 -28.18
N MET A 44 -20.59 -6.95 -27.51
CA MET A 44 -21.59 -7.96 -27.86
C MET A 44 -22.21 -8.54 -26.59
N GLY A 45 -23.33 -9.25 -26.76
CA GLY A 45 -23.93 -10.02 -25.69
C GLY A 45 -25.46 -9.95 -25.67
N LEU A 46 -26.04 -10.71 -24.76
CA LEU A 46 -27.46 -10.69 -24.42
C LEU A 46 -27.95 -9.28 -24.10
N VAL A 47 -29.12 -8.96 -24.64
CA VAL A 47 -29.80 -7.68 -24.39
C VAL A 47 -30.49 -7.74 -23.01
N PRO A 48 -30.33 -6.72 -22.14
CA PRO A 48 -30.98 -6.69 -20.83
C PRO A 48 -32.51 -6.76 -20.94
N ASN A 49 -33.14 -7.34 -19.91
CA ASN A 49 -34.61 -7.49 -19.82
C ASN A 49 -35.24 -8.29 -20.97
N THR A 50 -34.46 -9.19 -21.58
CA THR A 50 -34.94 -10.14 -22.58
C THR A 50 -34.80 -11.58 -22.08
N THR A 51 -35.61 -12.47 -22.64
CA THR A 51 -35.58 -13.89 -22.31
C THR A 51 -34.38 -14.58 -22.95
N PHE A 52 -33.63 -15.33 -22.15
CA PHE A 52 -32.57 -16.23 -22.61
C PHE A 52 -32.84 -17.64 -22.09
N ASP A 53 -33.19 -18.56 -23.00
CA ASP A 53 -33.37 -19.98 -22.70
C ASP A 53 -32.54 -20.81 -23.68
N ASN A 54 -31.58 -21.57 -23.15
CA ASN A 54 -30.59 -22.36 -23.88
C ASN A 54 -30.51 -23.81 -23.37
N LYS A 55 -31.55 -24.29 -22.67
CA LYS A 55 -31.58 -25.63 -22.09
C LYS A 55 -31.61 -26.69 -23.18
N GLY A 56 -30.48 -27.36 -23.37
CA GLY A 56 -30.35 -28.44 -24.33
C GLY A 56 -29.92 -29.76 -23.71
N THR A 57 -30.00 -30.81 -24.51
CA THR A 57 -29.58 -32.17 -24.17
C THR A 57 -28.83 -32.82 -25.32
N PHE A 58 -28.00 -33.81 -24.99
CA PHE A 58 -27.33 -34.62 -25.99
C PHE A 58 -28.23 -35.78 -26.42
N VAL A 59 -28.48 -35.88 -27.73
CA VAL A 59 -29.20 -36.98 -28.35
C VAL A 59 -28.28 -37.62 -29.39
N ARG A 60 -27.69 -38.77 -29.04
CA ARG A 60 -26.68 -39.48 -29.85
C ARG A 60 -25.45 -38.60 -30.11
N ASN A 61 -25.29 -38.10 -31.34
CA ASN A 61 -24.18 -37.23 -31.77
C ASN A 61 -24.66 -35.82 -32.12
N THR A 62 -25.81 -35.43 -31.59
CA THR A 62 -26.44 -34.12 -31.82
C THR A 62 -26.74 -33.49 -30.47
N PHE A 63 -26.52 -32.19 -30.37
CA PHE A 63 -27.02 -31.38 -29.27
C PHE A 63 -28.32 -30.70 -29.70
N CYS A 64 -29.37 -30.89 -28.91
CA CYS A 64 -30.72 -30.40 -29.21
C CYS A 64 -31.19 -29.44 -28.11
N ILE A 65 -31.78 -28.31 -28.52
CA ILE A 65 -32.51 -27.37 -27.67
C ILE A 65 -33.95 -27.33 -28.19
N ASP A 66 -34.91 -27.81 -27.40
CA ASP A 66 -36.32 -27.90 -27.82
C ASP A 66 -36.93 -26.51 -28.11
N ARG A 67 -36.48 -25.49 -27.37
CA ARG A 67 -36.86 -24.10 -27.57
C ARG A 67 -35.72 -23.17 -27.17
N PHE A 68 -34.98 -22.69 -28.15
CA PHE A 68 -33.94 -21.68 -27.95
C PHE A 68 -34.54 -20.28 -28.10
N GLN A 69 -34.53 -19.49 -27.03
CA GLN A 69 -34.99 -18.10 -27.07
C GLN A 69 -33.85 -17.17 -26.69
N CYS A 70 -33.56 -16.17 -27.53
CA CYS A 70 -32.46 -15.24 -27.28
C CYS A 70 -32.67 -13.93 -28.04
N MET A 71 -32.35 -12.81 -27.39
CA MET A 71 -32.09 -11.54 -28.05
C MET A 71 -30.68 -11.05 -27.68
N ALA A 72 -29.83 -10.86 -28.69
CA ALA A 72 -28.43 -10.53 -28.47
C ALA A 72 -27.85 -9.62 -29.55
N LEU A 73 -26.89 -8.81 -29.15
CA LEU A 73 -26.06 -8.01 -30.03
C LEU A 73 -24.79 -8.80 -30.42
N LEU A 74 -24.49 -8.89 -31.70
CA LEU A 74 -23.26 -9.49 -32.24
C LEU A 74 -22.12 -8.46 -32.34
N PRO A 75 -20.84 -8.89 -32.43
CA PRO A 75 -19.68 -7.99 -32.57
C PRO A 75 -19.77 -6.96 -33.72
N SER A 76 -20.48 -7.30 -34.80
CA SER A 76 -20.73 -6.40 -35.94
C SER A 76 -21.71 -5.27 -35.62
N GLY A 77 -22.47 -5.38 -34.53
CA GLY A 77 -23.60 -4.51 -34.21
C GLY A 77 -24.94 -5.00 -34.77
N ARG A 78 -24.97 -6.17 -35.42
CA ARG A 78 -26.21 -6.85 -35.83
C ARG A 78 -26.90 -7.48 -34.62
N MET A 79 -28.22 -7.66 -34.69
CA MET A 79 -29.01 -8.23 -33.60
C MET A 79 -29.59 -9.59 -34.00
N VAL A 80 -29.39 -10.59 -33.14
CA VAL A 80 -30.06 -11.88 -33.20
C VAL A 80 -31.32 -11.79 -32.35
N HIS A 81 -32.45 -12.27 -32.86
CA HIS A 81 -33.69 -12.40 -32.12
C HIS A 81 -34.42 -13.67 -32.55
N THR A 82 -34.33 -14.71 -31.72
CA THR A 82 -34.78 -16.05 -32.06
C THR A 82 -35.67 -16.66 -30.98
N ASP A 83 -36.57 -17.54 -31.42
CA ASP A 83 -37.46 -18.42 -30.64
C ASP A 83 -37.74 -19.64 -31.54
N GLU A 84 -36.82 -20.61 -31.55
CA GLU A 84 -36.88 -21.77 -32.44
C GLU A 84 -36.19 -23.02 -31.87
N GLU A 85 -36.49 -24.19 -32.42
CA GLU A 85 -35.80 -25.45 -32.09
C GLU A 85 -34.40 -25.46 -32.73
N VAL A 86 -33.39 -25.87 -31.97
CA VAL A 86 -32.00 -25.92 -32.44
C VAL A 86 -31.48 -27.34 -32.34
N SER A 87 -30.93 -27.85 -33.45
CA SER A 87 -30.29 -29.18 -33.50
C SER A 87 -28.97 -29.07 -34.24
N VAL A 88 -27.86 -29.25 -33.51
CA VAL A 88 -26.50 -29.15 -34.07
C VAL A 88 -25.75 -30.46 -33.90
N LYS A 89 -25.22 -30.97 -35.01
CA LYS A 89 -24.40 -32.19 -34.99
C LYS A 89 -23.03 -31.87 -34.40
N ILE A 90 -22.58 -32.69 -33.46
CA ILE A 90 -21.26 -32.53 -32.83
C ILE A 90 -20.17 -32.94 -33.84
N PRO A 91 -19.28 -32.03 -34.24
CA PRO A 91 -18.15 -32.37 -35.10
C PRO A 91 -17.10 -33.20 -34.35
N MET A 92 -16.30 -33.97 -35.08
CA MET A 92 -15.09 -34.58 -34.52
C MET A 92 -14.02 -33.51 -34.34
N LEU A 93 -13.91 -32.97 -33.13
CA LEU A 93 -12.93 -31.94 -32.79
C LEU A 93 -11.92 -32.47 -31.78
N TYR A 94 -10.70 -31.93 -31.83
CA TYR A 94 -9.62 -32.17 -30.87
C TYR A 94 -9.50 -30.97 -29.93
N GLY A 95 -9.56 -31.18 -28.62
CA GLY A 95 -9.62 -30.10 -27.62
C GLY A 95 -10.52 -30.41 -26.43
N GLU A 96 -10.47 -29.55 -25.41
CA GLU A 96 -11.16 -29.74 -24.13
C GLU A 96 -12.39 -28.84 -23.97
N LEU A 97 -12.48 -27.75 -24.74
CA LEU A 97 -13.50 -26.73 -24.61
C LEU A 97 -14.05 -26.30 -25.98
N TYR A 98 -15.37 -26.26 -26.10
CA TYR A 98 -16.08 -25.83 -27.31
C TYR A 98 -17.28 -24.97 -26.97
N TYR A 99 -17.74 -24.19 -27.95
CA TYR A 99 -18.85 -23.28 -27.79
C TYR A 99 -19.88 -23.54 -28.88
N LEU A 100 -21.14 -23.80 -28.48
CA LEU A 100 -22.27 -23.62 -29.39
C LEU A 100 -22.47 -22.12 -29.56
N THR A 101 -22.54 -21.67 -30.81
CA THR A 101 -22.68 -20.27 -31.15
C THR A 101 -23.89 -20.01 -32.02
N VAL A 102 -24.46 -18.81 -31.93
CA VAL A 102 -25.49 -18.31 -32.84
C VAL A 102 -24.96 -17.12 -33.64
N GLY A 103 -25.27 -17.11 -34.93
CA GLY A 103 -24.93 -16.05 -35.87
C GLY A 103 -26.04 -15.76 -36.88
N ILE A 104 -25.78 -14.79 -37.75
CA ILE A 104 -26.68 -14.40 -38.85
C ILE A 104 -26.07 -14.84 -40.18
N GLY A 105 -26.73 -15.79 -40.85
CA GLY A 105 -26.37 -16.28 -42.17
C GLY A 105 -26.82 -15.36 -43.30
N GLU A 106 -26.40 -15.69 -44.53
CA GLU A 106 -26.74 -14.93 -45.74
C GLU A 106 -28.10 -15.33 -46.34
N GLU A 107 -28.59 -16.54 -46.02
CA GLU A 107 -29.88 -17.02 -46.50
C GLU A 107 -31.04 -16.31 -45.80
N LEU A 108 -32.12 -16.05 -46.55
CA LEU A 108 -33.38 -15.55 -46.00
C LEU A 108 -34.37 -16.68 -45.80
N VAL A 109 -35.07 -16.66 -44.67
CA VAL A 109 -36.18 -17.54 -44.34
C VAL A 109 -37.48 -16.79 -44.53
N PHE A 110 -38.40 -17.37 -45.30
CA PHE A 110 -39.73 -16.83 -45.55
C PHE A 110 -40.71 -17.39 -44.51
N PHE A 111 -41.55 -16.53 -43.96
CA PHE A 111 -42.62 -16.91 -43.05
C PHE A 111 -43.83 -16.02 -43.28
N GLU A 112 -45.00 -16.47 -42.85
CA GLU A 112 -46.25 -15.71 -42.94
C GLU A 112 -46.75 -15.40 -41.54
N ASN A 113 -47.18 -14.17 -41.30
CA ASN A 113 -47.84 -13.76 -40.06
C ASN A 113 -49.08 -12.95 -40.40
N GLU A 114 -50.24 -13.38 -39.90
CA GLU A 114 -51.55 -12.75 -40.15
C GLU A 114 -51.85 -12.47 -41.65
N GLY A 115 -51.42 -13.37 -42.55
CA GLY A 115 -51.60 -13.23 -44.00
C GLY A 115 -50.60 -12.31 -44.69
N VAL A 116 -49.60 -11.79 -43.97
CA VAL A 116 -48.53 -10.97 -44.52
C VAL A 116 -47.25 -11.80 -44.61
N PRO A 117 -46.63 -11.91 -45.81
CA PRO A 117 -45.35 -12.59 -45.97
C PRO A 117 -44.21 -11.71 -45.44
N PHE A 118 -43.37 -12.30 -44.60
CA PHE A 118 -42.17 -11.70 -44.05
C PHE A 118 -40.94 -12.52 -44.41
N THR A 119 -39.79 -11.86 -44.40
CA THR A 119 -38.48 -12.51 -44.47
C THR A 119 -37.65 -12.13 -43.27
N ARG A 120 -36.81 -13.05 -42.82
CA ARG A 120 -35.76 -12.79 -41.83
C ARG A 120 -34.48 -13.51 -42.26
N PRO A 121 -33.30 -13.06 -41.84
CA PRO A 121 -32.10 -13.85 -42.03
C PRO A 121 -32.22 -15.21 -41.30
N LYS A 122 -31.63 -16.24 -41.90
CA LYS A 122 -31.46 -17.54 -41.27
C LYS A 122 -30.43 -17.43 -40.16
N TYR A 123 -30.78 -17.88 -38.97
CA TYR A 123 -29.82 -18.03 -37.89
C TYR A 123 -28.98 -19.28 -38.11
N VAL A 124 -27.68 -19.15 -37.87
CA VAL A 124 -26.70 -20.24 -38.05
C VAL A 124 -26.22 -20.67 -36.68
N TYR A 125 -26.28 -21.98 -36.43
CA TYR A 125 -25.87 -22.60 -35.18
C TYR A 125 -24.75 -23.59 -35.44
N GLU A 126 -23.60 -23.34 -34.86
CA GLU A 126 -22.36 -24.07 -35.14
C GLU A 126 -21.54 -24.21 -33.86
N ILE A 127 -20.60 -25.16 -33.87
CA ILE A 127 -19.71 -25.43 -32.75
C ILE A 127 -18.32 -24.92 -33.12
N HIS A 128 -17.77 -24.06 -32.27
CA HIS A 128 -16.50 -23.38 -32.48
C HIS A 128 -15.55 -23.55 -31.30
N THR A 129 -14.26 -23.46 -31.58
CA THR A 129 -13.21 -23.20 -30.60
C THR A 129 -13.17 -21.72 -30.21
N MET A 130 -12.44 -21.38 -29.15
CA MET A 130 -12.27 -19.98 -28.75
C MET A 130 -11.56 -19.14 -29.82
N GLU A 131 -10.54 -19.69 -30.48
CA GLU A 131 -9.75 -18.98 -31.51
C GLU A 131 -10.60 -18.59 -32.72
N GLU A 132 -11.50 -19.48 -33.15
CA GLU A 132 -12.45 -19.22 -34.24
C GLU A 132 -13.48 -18.17 -33.83
N LEU A 133 -13.94 -18.25 -32.58
CA LEU A 133 -14.98 -17.39 -32.05
C LEU A 133 -14.55 -15.91 -31.95
N GLU A 134 -13.31 -15.63 -31.53
CA GLU A 134 -12.79 -14.27 -31.39
C GLU A 134 -12.67 -13.51 -32.73
N GLN A 135 -12.62 -14.24 -33.84
CA GLN A 135 -12.51 -13.68 -35.18
C GLN A 135 -13.85 -13.59 -35.91
N ALA A 136 -14.90 -14.20 -35.36
CA ALA A 136 -16.20 -14.35 -36.00
C ALA A 136 -17.24 -13.35 -35.48
N ASP A 137 -18.30 -13.13 -36.26
CA ASP A 137 -19.47 -12.34 -35.86
C ASP A 137 -20.54 -13.24 -35.23
N LEU A 138 -20.17 -13.88 -34.12
CA LEU A 138 -20.94 -14.93 -33.47
C LEU A 138 -21.08 -14.67 -31.97
N LEU A 139 -22.16 -15.17 -31.38
CA LEU A 139 -22.38 -15.16 -29.94
C LEU A 139 -22.30 -16.59 -29.39
N PRO A 140 -21.42 -16.89 -28.42
CA PRO A 140 -21.44 -18.17 -27.72
C PRO A 140 -22.64 -18.24 -26.77
N ILE A 141 -23.38 -19.35 -26.82
CA ILE A 141 -24.62 -19.56 -26.06
C ILE A 141 -24.55 -20.75 -25.10
N VAL A 142 -23.69 -21.73 -25.38
CA VAL A 142 -23.42 -22.87 -24.49
C VAL A 142 -21.94 -23.22 -24.60
N ARG A 143 -21.29 -23.54 -23.48
CA ARG A 143 -19.94 -24.09 -23.44
C ARG A 143 -19.99 -25.59 -23.14
N PHE A 144 -19.23 -26.36 -23.88
CA PHE A 144 -19.06 -27.80 -23.70
C PHE A 144 -17.66 -28.09 -23.18
N LYS A 145 -17.58 -28.99 -22.20
CA LYS A 145 -16.34 -29.58 -21.70
C LYS A 145 -16.20 -30.99 -22.26
N VAL A 146 -15.03 -31.30 -22.78
CA VAL A 146 -14.70 -32.64 -23.29
C VAL A 146 -13.64 -33.26 -22.40
N LYS A 147 -13.98 -34.39 -21.78
CA LYS A 147 -13.06 -35.16 -20.96
C LYS A 147 -13.12 -36.62 -21.37
N ASP A 148 -11.98 -37.22 -21.66
CA ASP A 148 -11.88 -38.62 -22.10
C ASP A 148 -12.80 -38.97 -23.29
N GLY A 149 -13.07 -37.99 -24.16
CA GLY A 149 -13.96 -38.12 -25.32
C GLY A 149 -15.45 -37.96 -25.02
N GLU A 150 -15.84 -37.68 -23.77
CA GLU A 150 -17.23 -37.43 -23.37
C GLU A 150 -17.53 -35.93 -23.33
N PHE A 151 -18.59 -35.51 -24.02
CA PHE A 151 -19.08 -34.14 -24.01
C PHE A 151 -20.02 -33.92 -22.82
N SER A 152 -19.78 -32.85 -22.08
CA SER A 152 -20.64 -32.41 -20.98
C SER A 152 -20.97 -30.92 -21.14
N ILE A 153 -22.18 -30.53 -20.74
CA ILE A 153 -22.61 -29.13 -20.73
C ILE A 153 -22.02 -28.47 -19.49
N ASP A 154 -21.36 -27.33 -19.68
CA ASP A 154 -20.78 -26.59 -18.57
C ASP A 154 -21.79 -25.61 -17.97
N THR A 155 -22.35 -25.94 -16.81
CA THR A 155 -23.38 -25.14 -16.15
C THR A 155 -22.83 -23.85 -15.54
N GLU A 156 -21.51 -23.71 -15.42
CA GLU A 156 -20.87 -22.50 -14.89
C GLU A 156 -20.67 -21.44 -15.98
N PHE A 157 -20.76 -21.80 -17.27
CA PHE A 157 -20.52 -20.87 -18.37
C PHE A 157 -21.54 -19.73 -18.42
N ILE A 158 -21.05 -18.50 -18.32
CA ILE A 158 -21.84 -17.27 -18.46
C ILE A 158 -21.75 -16.79 -19.90
N ALA A 159 -22.89 -16.81 -20.61
CA ALA A 159 -22.95 -16.27 -21.96
C ALA A 159 -22.67 -14.75 -21.94
N PRO A 160 -21.99 -14.20 -22.97
CA PRO A 160 -21.69 -12.78 -23.03
C PRO A 160 -22.97 -11.96 -22.94
N CYS A 161 -22.96 -10.93 -22.11
CA CYS A 161 -24.11 -10.06 -21.86
C CYS A 161 -23.69 -8.60 -21.87
N LEU A 162 -24.62 -7.71 -22.24
CA LEU A 162 -24.31 -6.26 -22.23
C LEU A 162 -24.23 -5.70 -20.80
N THR A 163 -25.00 -6.28 -19.88
CA THR A 163 -25.11 -5.88 -18.47
C THR A 163 -25.08 -7.11 -17.57
N LEU A 164 -24.64 -6.95 -16.32
CA LEU A 164 -24.50 -8.08 -15.38
C LEU A 164 -25.86 -8.66 -14.95
N GLU A 165 -26.93 -7.86 -14.97
CA GLU A 165 -28.28 -8.31 -14.61
C GLU A 165 -28.86 -9.39 -15.52
N SER A 166 -28.27 -9.58 -16.71
CA SER A 166 -28.68 -10.62 -17.66
C SER A 166 -28.38 -12.05 -17.16
N ASP A 167 -27.50 -12.21 -16.17
CA ASP A 167 -27.20 -13.52 -15.59
C ASP A 167 -27.07 -13.46 -14.06
N SER A 168 -27.86 -14.27 -13.36
CA SER A 168 -27.87 -14.31 -11.90
C SER A 168 -26.53 -14.73 -11.26
N ARG A 169 -25.66 -15.42 -11.99
CA ARG A 169 -24.36 -15.89 -11.47
C ARG A 169 -23.41 -14.74 -11.15
N PHE A 170 -23.58 -13.56 -11.75
CA PHE A 170 -22.81 -12.38 -11.38
C PHE A 170 -23.04 -11.95 -9.93
N VAL A 171 -24.20 -12.25 -9.33
CA VAL A 171 -24.45 -11.98 -7.91
C VAL A 171 -23.48 -12.77 -7.04
N SER A 172 -23.37 -14.08 -7.28
CA SER A 172 -22.44 -14.96 -6.56
C SER A 172 -20.98 -14.53 -6.75
N TYR A 173 -20.60 -14.17 -7.98
CA TYR A 173 -19.24 -13.66 -8.23
C TYR A 173 -18.97 -12.33 -7.51
N LEU A 174 -19.92 -11.39 -7.50
CA LEU A 174 -19.77 -10.13 -6.76
C LEU A 174 -19.64 -10.38 -5.26
N GLU A 175 -20.45 -11.26 -4.68
CA GLU A 175 -20.35 -11.63 -3.26
C GLU A 175 -18.98 -12.23 -2.92
N ARG A 176 -18.49 -13.17 -3.74
CA ARG A 176 -17.15 -13.75 -3.60
C ARG A 176 -16.05 -12.69 -3.71
N LEU A 177 -16.13 -11.79 -4.69
CA LEU A 177 -15.15 -10.73 -4.88
C LEU A 177 -15.16 -9.73 -3.72
N VAL A 178 -16.34 -9.37 -3.19
CA VAL A 178 -16.48 -8.54 -2.00
C VAL A 178 -15.79 -9.20 -0.82
N GLU A 179 -16.06 -10.48 -0.56
CA GLU A 179 -15.47 -11.23 0.55
C GLU A 179 -13.93 -11.29 0.44
N LYS A 180 -13.41 -11.64 -0.75
CA LYS A 180 -11.95 -11.73 -0.96
C LYS A 180 -11.29 -10.36 -0.88
N MET A 181 -11.92 -9.30 -1.41
CA MET A 181 -11.36 -7.95 -1.34
C MET A 181 -11.39 -7.40 0.08
N GLU A 182 -12.42 -7.71 0.87
CA GLU A 182 -12.48 -7.38 2.30
C GLU A 182 -11.28 -7.97 3.03
N LYS A 183 -11.03 -9.28 2.84
CA LYS A 183 -9.88 -9.98 3.46
C LYS A 183 -8.56 -9.31 3.12
N LEU A 184 -8.35 -8.94 1.85
CA LEU A 184 -7.14 -8.23 1.43
C LEU A 184 -7.05 -6.82 2.03
N ALA A 185 -8.14 -6.05 1.99
CA ALA A 185 -8.16 -4.66 2.44
C ALA A 185 -7.98 -4.51 3.95
N THR A 186 -8.48 -5.47 4.74
CA THR A 186 -8.38 -5.48 6.20
C THR A 186 -7.23 -6.35 6.72
N HIS A 187 -6.38 -6.88 5.84
CA HIS A 187 -5.32 -7.79 6.24
C HIS A 187 -4.31 -7.09 7.17
N PRO A 188 -3.90 -7.69 8.32
CA PRO A 188 -3.00 -7.05 9.28
C PRO A 188 -1.65 -6.66 8.69
N ASN A 189 -1.11 -7.49 7.78
CA ASN A 189 0.18 -7.27 7.13
C ASN A 189 0.13 -6.28 5.95
N GLN A 190 -0.98 -5.56 5.76
CA GLN A 190 -1.03 -4.42 4.85
C GLN A 190 -0.43 -3.19 5.54
N GLU A 191 0.67 -2.68 4.98
CA GLU A 191 1.24 -1.41 5.40
C GLU A 191 0.20 -0.28 5.33
N GLU A 192 0.24 0.64 6.28
CA GLU A 192 -0.61 1.84 6.25
C GLU A 192 -0.13 2.81 5.16
N GLY A 193 -0.56 2.53 3.92
CA GLY A 193 -0.16 3.28 2.73
C GLY A 193 -1.20 3.27 1.63
N ASP A 194 -0.76 3.58 0.41
CA ASP A 194 -1.67 3.74 -0.74
C ASP A 194 -2.31 2.42 -1.19
N GLY A 195 -1.61 1.28 -1.06
CA GLY A 195 -2.16 -0.05 -1.37
C GLY A 195 -3.40 -0.38 -0.52
N LYS A 196 -3.29 -0.23 0.81
CA LYS A 196 -4.41 -0.43 1.74
C LYS A 196 -5.61 0.49 1.44
N ARG A 197 -5.36 1.78 1.16
CA ARG A 197 -6.41 2.73 0.78
C ARG A 197 -7.10 2.35 -0.52
N LEU A 198 -6.31 1.87 -1.49
CA LEU A 198 -6.83 1.46 -2.79
C LEU A 198 -7.70 0.20 -2.67
N PHE A 199 -7.27 -0.81 -1.89
CA PHE A 199 -8.08 -2.00 -1.63
C PHE A 199 -9.38 -1.68 -0.86
N MET A 200 -9.32 -0.77 0.12
CA MET A 200 -10.53 -0.26 0.79
C MET A 200 -11.48 0.43 -0.18
N ARG A 201 -10.96 1.19 -1.16
CA ARG A 201 -11.77 1.80 -2.23
C ARG A 201 -12.42 0.73 -3.10
N TYR A 202 -11.67 -0.29 -3.54
CA TYR A 202 -12.24 -1.38 -4.35
C TYR A 202 -13.30 -2.17 -3.58
N PHE A 203 -13.07 -2.46 -2.31
CA PHE A 203 -14.06 -3.08 -1.44
C PHE A 203 -15.37 -2.27 -1.37
N PHE A 204 -15.27 -0.95 -1.15
CA PHE A 204 -16.42 -0.05 -1.12
C PHE A 204 -17.18 -0.02 -2.47
N LEU A 205 -16.44 0.05 -3.58
CA LEU A 205 -17.01 0.05 -4.92
C LEU A 205 -17.70 -1.28 -5.26
N LEU A 206 -17.10 -2.41 -4.90
CA LEU A 206 -17.69 -3.74 -5.07
C LEU A 206 -19.00 -3.88 -4.29
N LYS A 207 -19.04 -3.46 -3.02
CA LYS A 207 -20.25 -3.52 -2.18
C LYS A 207 -21.42 -2.72 -2.74
N SER A 208 -21.14 -1.68 -3.51
CA SER A 208 -22.14 -0.81 -4.13
C SER A 208 -22.29 -1.02 -5.64
N TYR A 209 -21.64 -2.05 -6.18
CA TYR A 209 -21.65 -2.33 -7.61
C TYR A 209 -23.05 -2.74 -8.05
N ARG A 210 -23.54 -2.12 -9.12
CA ARG A 210 -24.91 -2.34 -9.60
C ARG A 210 -24.89 -3.32 -10.76
N LEU A 211 -25.83 -4.27 -10.75
CA LEU A 211 -25.94 -5.28 -11.81
C LEU A 211 -26.38 -4.69 -13.16
N ASN A 212 -27.01 -3.50 -13.16
CA ASN A 212 -27.35 -2.80 -14.39
C ASN A 212 -26.16 -2.10 -15.06
N ASN A 213 -24.97 -2.13 -14.45
CA ASN A 213 -23.74 -1.67 -15.08
C ASN A 213 -23.36 -2.58 -16.27
N SER A 214 -22.54 -2.04 -17.18
CA SER A 214 -22.12 -2.82 -18.34
C SER A 214 -21.08 -3.88 -17.97
N LEU A 215 -21.13 -5.03 -18.64
CA LEU A 215 -20.13 -6.10 -18.46
C LEU A 215 -18.72 -5.60 -18.74
N HIS A 216 -18.57 -4.74 -19.74
CA HIS A 216 -17.28 -4.19 -20.11
C HIS A 216 -16.67 -3.32 -19.02
N ASP A 217 -17.46 -2.45 -18.39
CA ASP A 217 -16.95 -1.60 -17.29
C ASP A 217 -16.58 -2.45 -16.08
N PHE A 218 -17.30 -3.56 -15.85
CA PHE A 218 -16.95 -4.53 -14.81
C PHE A 218 -15.65 -5.28 -15.12
N ILE A 219 -15.42 -5.66 -16.37
CA ILE A 219 -14.16 -6.25 -16.82
C ILE A 219 -12.99 -5.30 -16.56
N LEU A 220 -13.10 -4.03 -16.99
CA LEU A 220 -12.04 -3.04 -16.78
C LEU A 220 -11.77 -2.82 -15.29
N PHE A 221 -12.83 -2.72 -14.50
CA PHE A 221 -12.73 -2.56 -13.05
C PHE A 221 -12.03 -3.74 -12.38
N THR A 222 -12.41 -4.97 -12.72
CA THR A 222 -11.79 -6.18 -12.15
C THR A 222 -10.35 -6.40 -12.64
N GLN A 223 -10.03 -5.97 -13.86
CA GLN A 223 -8.67 -5.97 -14.38
C GLN A 223 -7.77 -4.96 -13.67
N GLU A 224 -8.26 -3.74 -13.43
CA GLU A 224 -7.57 -2.72 -12.62
C GLU A 224 -7.29 -3.25 -11.22
N MET A 225 -8.28 -3.90 -10.59
CA MET A 225 -8.11 -4.54 -9.29
C MET A 225 -7.00 -5.60 -9.31
N ALA A 226 -6.99 -6.49 -10.32
CA ALA A 226 -5.97 -7.52 -10.44
C ALA A 226 -4.56 -6.92 -10.56
N GLN A 227 -4.41 -5.87 -11.37
CA GLN A 227 -3.14 -5.15 -11.54
C GLN A 227 -2.68 -4.47 -10.25
N ALA A 228 -3.61 -3.88 -9.49
CA ALA A 228 -3.29 -3.28 -8.20
C ALA A 228 -2.86 -4.33 -7.17
N ILE A 229 -3.54 -5.47 -7.11
CA ILE A 229 -3.16 -6.60 -6.26
C ILE A 229 -1.76 -7.09 -6.66
N ASP A 230 -1.50 -7.23 -7.95
CA ASP A 230 -0.19 -7.66 -8.44
C ASP A 230 0.92 -6.71 -8.01
N TYR A 231 0.69 -5.40 -8.18
CA TYR A 231 1.68 -4.37 -7.87
C TYR A 231 1.98 -4.26 -6.37
N TYR A 232 0.94 -4.22 -5.52
CA TYR A 232 1.10 -3.97 -4.08
C TYR A 232 1.32 -5.22 -3.25
N VAL A 233 0.91 -6.40 -3.73
CA VAL A 233 0.96 -7.65 -2.95
C VAL A 233 1.83 -8.69 -3.61
N VAL A 234 1.66 -9.01 -4.89
CA VAL A 234 2.30 -10.20 -5.47
C VAL A 234 3.74 -9.93 -5.90
N THR A 235 3.98 -8.88 -6.69
CA THR A 235 5.29 -8.50 -7.23
C THR A 235 6.37 -8.26 -6.15
N PRO A 236 6.07 -7.67 -4.98
CA PRO A 236 7.08 -7.49 -3.93
C PRO A 236 7.64 -8.80 -3.34
N TYR A 237 6.87 -9.89 -3.38
CA TYR A 237 7.20 -11.15 -2.69
C TYR A 237 7.40 -12.35 -3.63
N THR A 238 7.05 -12.23 -4.91
CA THR A 238 7.13 -13.32 -5.89
C THR A 238 7.61 -12.82 -7.25
N GLU A 239 8.17 -13.73 -8.07
CA GLU A 239 8.50 -13.40 -9.46
C GLU A 239 7.24 -12.99 -10.23
N HIS A 240 7.33 -11.87 -10.95
CA HIS A 240 6.21 -11.31 -11.71
C HIS A 240 5.64 -12.35 -12.67
N ARG A 241 4.32 -12.57 -12.58
CA ARG A 241 3.56 -13.39 -13.52
C ARG A 241 2.63 -12.48 -14.32
N GLU A 242 2.58 -12.71 -15.62
CA GLU A 242 1.70 -11.96 -16.51
C GLU A 242 0.23 -12.20 -16.14
N ILE A 243 -0.51 -11.11 -15.94
CA ILE A 243 -1.94 -11.14 -15.68
C ILE A 243 -2.66 -11.46 -17.01
N PRO A 244 -3.48 -12.52 -17.07
CA PRO A 244 -4.20 -12.86 -18.28
C PRO A 244 -5.16 -11.74 -18.69
N GLN A 245 -5.38 -11.58 -20.00
CA GLN A 245 -6.36 -10.62 -20.49
C GLN A 245 -7.77 -11.20 -20.36
N PRO A 246 -8.73 -10.47 -19.76
CA PRO A 246 -10.11 -10.93 -19.67
C PRO A 246 -10.74 -11.08 -21.07
N SER A 247 -11.41 -12.21 -21.32
CA SER A 247 -12.19 -12.41 -22.55
C SER A 247 -13.66 -12.06 -22.33
N VAL A 248 -14.24 -11.28 -23.25
CA VAL A 248 -15.68 -10.97 -23.24
C VAL A 248 -16.51 -12.17 -23.68
N TRP A 249 -15.91 -13.10 -24.45
CA TRP A 249 -16.56 -14.31 -24.94
C TRP A 249 -16.74 -15.37 -23.85
N ASP A 250 -15.85 -15.35 -22.86
CA ASP A 250 -15.93 -16.24 -21.69
C ASP A 250 -15.40 -15.53 -20.44
N ILE A 251 -16.29 -14.75 -19.85
CA ILE A 251 -15.98 -13.98 -18.63
C ILE A 251 -15.80 -14.89 -17.41
N GLN A 252 -16.40 -16.08 -17.41
CA GLN A 252 -16.36 -16.95 -16.25
C GLN A 252 -14.93 -17.42 -15.94
N VAL A 253 -14.13 -17.71 -16.98
CA VAL A 253 -12.72 -18.08 -16.82
C VAL A 253 -11.93 -16.98 -16.11
N TRP A 254 -12.14 -15.72 -16.51
CA TRP A 254 -11.50 -14.57 -15.88
C TRP A 254 -11.93 -14.40 -14.42
N LEU A 255 -13.23 -14.48 -14.12
CA LEU A 255 -13.73 -14.28 -12.76
C LEU A 255 -13.23 -15.38 -11.82
N GLU A 256 -13.17 -16.62 -12.27
CA GLU A 256 -12.65 -17.73 -11.47
C GLU A 256 -11.14 -17.61 -11.24
N TRP A 257 -10.39 -17.21 -12.28
CA TRP A 257 -8.97 -16.88 -12.14
C TRP A 257 -8.76 -15.77 -11.12
N LEU A 258 -9.53 -14.69 -11.20
CA LEU A 258 -9.40 -13.54 -10.30
C LEU A 258 -9.69 -13.91 -8.85
N VAL A 259 -10.75 -14.67 -8.58
CA VAL A 259 -11.07 -15.14 -7.22
C VAL A 259 -9.92 -15.97 -6.66
N THR A 260 -9.36 -16.88 -7.47
CA THR A 260 -8.21 -17.71 -7.08
C THR A 260 -6.96 -16.86 -6.84
N TYR A 261 -6.73 -15.86 -7.70
CA TYR A 261 -5.59 -14.96 -7.61
C TYR A 261 -5.65 -14.10 -6.34
N MET A 262 -6.82 -13.57 -5.98
CA MET A 262 -7.03 -12.84 -4.73
C MET A 262 -6.80 -13.69 -3.48
N GLU A 263 -7.18 -14.97 -3.53
CA GLU A 263 -6.92 -15.93 -2.45
C GLU A 263 -5.43 -16.25 -2.29
N GLY A 264 -4.73 -16.41 -3.42
CA GLY A 264 -3.27 -16.52 -3.44
C GLY A 264 -2.59 -15.28 -2.85
N ALA A 265 -3.06 -14.08 -3.22
CA ALA A 265 -2.53 -12.82 -2.70
C ALA A 265 -2.73 -12.68 -1.18
N ALA A 266 -3.87 -13.11 -0.64
CA ALA A 266 -4.09 -13.13 0.81
C ALA A 266 -3.11 -14.11 1.49
N SER A 267 -2.91 -15.29 0.91
CA SER A 267 -1.96 -16.29 1.42
C SER A 267 -0.51 -15.79 1.41
N ILE A 268 -0.14 -14.95 0.43
CA ILE A 268 1.18 -14.29 0.41
C ILE A 268 1.30 -13.38 1.62
N LEU A 269 0.30 -12.54 1.89
CA LEU A 269 0.30 -11.64 3.04
C LEU A 269 0.32 -12.38 4.38
N ASP A 270 -0.35 -13.53 4.49
CA ASP A 270 -0.29 -14.39 5.68
C ASP A 270 1.16 -14.84 6.00
N GLY A 271 1.99 -15.02 4.96
CA GLY A 271 3.39 -15.39 5.08
C GLY A 271 4.35 -14.22 5.33
N VAL A 272 3.90 -12.98 5.19
CA VAL A 272 4.73 -11.77 5.44
C VAL A 272 4.89 -11.58 6.95
N VAL A 273 6.11 -11.73 7.45
CA VAL A 273 6.46 -11.28 8.81
C VAL A 273 6.79 -9.80 8.71
N LEU A 274 5.90 -8.94 9.20
CA LEU A 274 6.25 -7.54 9.40
C LEU A 274 7.38 -7.50 10.44
N GLU A 275 8.57 -7.04 10.05
CA GLU A 275 9.56 -6.63 11.03
C GLU A 275 8.92 -5.50 11.84
N ASP A 276 8.65 -5.78 13.11
CA ASP A 276 8.01 -4.84 14.03
C ASP A 276 8.96 -3.66 14.25
N ASN A 277 8.85 -2.68 13.36
CA ASN A 277 9.57 -1.41 13.46
C ASN A 277 8.96 -0.51 14.54
N SER A 278 8.08 -1.03 15.40
CA SER A 278 7.64 -0.31 16.58
C SER A 278 8.80 -0.16 17.57
N ILE A 279 9.13 1.10 17.86
CA ILE A 279 10.06 1.42 18.93
C ILE A 279 9.29 1.24 20.24
N ASP A 280 9.64 0.22 21.02
CA ASP A 280 9.13 0.09 22.38
C ASP A 280 9.57 1.31 23.20
N PHE A 281 8.60 2.20 23.45
CA PHE A 281 8.80 3.44 24.17
C PHE A 281 9.26 3.20 25.62
N GLU A 282 8.85 2.09 26.24
CA GLU A 282 9.30 1.72 27.58
C GLU A 282 10.75 1.26 27.55
N ALA A 283 11.14 0.45 26.56
CA ALA A 283 12.52 0.01 26.38
C ALA A 283 13.47 1.19 26.09
N LEU A 284 13.07 2.13 25.22
CA LEU A 284 13.86 3.34 24.93
C LEU A 284 14.00 4.22 26.18
N LYS A 285 12.91 4.42 26.92
CA LYS A 285 12.91 5.18 28.18
C LYS A 285 13.81 4.54 29.23
N ALA A 286 13.82 3.21 29.33
CA ALA A 286 14.70 2.47 30.21
C ALA A 286 16.18 2.64 29.80
N GLN A 287 16.48 2.56 28.51
CA GLN A 287 17.83 2.73 27.97
C GLN A 287 18.36 4.15 28.22
N ILE A 288 17.56 5.18 27.93
CA ILE A 288 17.93 6.58 28.19
C ILE A 288 18.15 6.80 29.69
N LYS A 289 17.30 6.21 30.55
CA LYS A 289 17.46 6.32 32.00
C LYS A 289 18.76 5.66 32.46
N ALA A 290 19.08 4.48 31.96
CA ALA A 290 20.34 3.80 32.27
C ALA A 290 21.54 4.65 31.83
N GLU A 291 21.55 5.16 30.60
CA GLU A 291 22.66 5.97 30.09
C GLU A 291 22.84 7.28 30.87
N LEU A 292 21.74 7.94 31.26
CA LEU A 292 21.79 9.16 32.06
C LEU A 292 22.36 8.89 33.48
N TYR A 293 21.88 7.84 34.15
CA TYR A 293 22.23 7.58 35.56
C TYR A 293 23.55 6.83 35.72
N GLU A 294 23.88 5.90 34.83
CA GLU A 294 25.07 5.07 34.96
C GLU A 294 26.31 5.70 34.31
N ARG A 295 26.13 6.55 33.30
CA ARG A 295 27.25 7.14 32.57
C ARG A 295 27.40 8.64 32.83
N LEU A 296 26.32 9.40 32.62
CA LEU A 296 26.43 10.87 32.66
C LEU A 296 26.50 11.41 34.09
N ASN A 297 25.69 10.87 35.00
CA ASN A 297 25.58 11.37 36.37
C ASN A 297 26.88 11.18 37.20
N PRO A 298 27.59 10.04 37.13
CA PRO A 298 28.86 9.87 37.85
C PRO A 298 29.94 10.81 37.32
N GLU A 299 30.07 10.96 36.00
CA GLU A 299 31.04 11.86 35.38
C GLU A 299 30.79 13.33 35.76
N LEU A 300 29.53 13.76 35.75
CA LEU A 300 29.15 15.12 36.17
C LEU A 300 29.40 15.33 37.66
N TYR A 301 29.05 14.36 38.50
CA TYR A 301 29.24 14.45 39.94
C TYR A 301 30.72 14.51 40.30
N GLU A 302 31.54 13.64 39.73
CA GLU A 302 32.98 13.60 39.98
C GLU A 302 33.65 14.90 39.54
N ARG A 303 33.32 15.39 38.34
CA ARG A 303 33.88 16.64 37.82
C ARG A 303 33.49 17.85 38.67
N LEU A 304 32.21 17.97 39.01
CA LEU A 304 31.71 19.06 39.85
C LEU A 304 32.37 19.04 41.24
N VAL A 305 32.49 17.87 41.86
CA VAL A 305 33.10 17.72 43.20
C VAL A 305 34.59 18.07 43.16
N ASN A 306 35.32 17.63 42.14
CA ASN A 306 36.74 17.92 42.01
C ASN A 306 36.98 19.41 41.71
N ASP A 307 36.22 20.01 40.80
CA ASP A 307 36.33 21.44 40.48
C ASP A 307 36.01 22.31 41.71
N LEU A 308 34.93 21.99 42.46
CA LEU A 308 34.59 22.68 43.70
C LEU A 308 35.68 22.54 44.77
N LYS A 309 36.24 21.34 44.94
CA LYS A 309 37.32 21.10 45.90
C LYS A 309 38.55 21.92 45.59
N GLU A 310 38.99 21.95 44.34
CA GLU A 310 40.18 22.71 43.95
C GLU A 310 39.97 24.22 44.09
N VAL A 311 38.83 24.74 43.63
CA VAL A 311 38.49 26.17 43.77
C VAL A 311 38.47 26.57 45.25
N LEU A 312 37.74 25.81 46.08
CA LEU A 312 37.66 26.09 47.52
C LEU A 312 39.04 25.99 48.19
N ARG A 313 39.85 24.98 47.85
CA ARG A 313 41.17 24.79 48.43
C ARG A 313 42.10 25.95 48.10
N VAL A 314 42.16 26.37 46.84
CA VAL A 314 43.01 27.48 46.40
C VAL A 314 42.57 28.79 47.04
N GLU A 315 41.27 29.08 47.00
CA GLU A 315 40.73 30.34 47.51
C GLU A 315 40.85 30.44 49.03
N LEU A 316 40.51 29.38 49.78
CA LEU A 316 40.68 29.34 51.23
C LEU A 316 42.15 29.41 51.61
N THR A 317 43.04 28.64 50.97
CA THR A 317 44.47 28.65 51.34
C THR A 317 45.09 30.02 51.11
N LYS A 318 44.78 30.66 49.97
CA LYS A 318 45.28 31.99 49.65
C LYS A 318 44.73 33.04 50.63
N SER A 319 43.41 33.07 50.82
CA SER A 319 42.76 34.02 51.72
C SER A 319 43.29 33.87 53.16
N LEU A 320 43.40 32.63 53.66
CA LEU A 320 43.88 32.37 55.02
C LEU A 320 45.36 32.76 55.15
N SER A 321 46.20 32.42 54.17
CA SER A 321 47.63 32.74 54.17
C SER A 321 47.87 34.24 54.11
N ASP A 322 47.16 34.96 53.24
CA ASP A 322 47.30 36.41 53.10
C ASP A 322 46.84 37.12 54.40
N THR A 323 45.70 36.69 54.96
CA THR A 323 45.17 37.25 56.21
C THR A 323 46.09 36.98 57.41
N LEU A 324 46.59 35.74 57.55
CA LEU A 324 47.55 35.39 58.61
C LEU A 324 48.86 36.14 58.45
N THR A 325 49.37 36.25 57.23
CA THR A 325 50.64 36.95 56.95
C THR A 325 50.52 38.45 57.24
N ALA A 326 49.42 39.07 56.84
CA ALA A 326 49.12 40.47 57.17
C ALA A 326 49.02 40.66 58.70
N TYR A 327 48.23 39.84 59.39
CA TYR A 327 48.10 39.93 60.84
C TYR A 327 49.44 39.75 61.58
N LEU A 328 50.24 38.75 61.18
CA LEU A 328 51.56 38.53 61.76
C LEU A 328 52.52 39.69 61.53
N ASN A 329 52.51 40.30 60.34
CA ASN A 329 53.43 41.37 59.98
C ASN A 329 53.01 42.74 60.51
N GLU A 330 51.72 43.04 60.53
CA GLU A 330 51.20 44.37 60.87
C GLU A 330 50.88 44.50 62.36
N HIS A 331 50.48 43.41 63.03
CA HIS A 331 50.12 43.45 64.45
C HIS A 331 51.16 42.76 65.33
N MET A 332 51.46 41.48 65.08
CA MET A 332 52.34 40.74 66.00
C MET A 332 53.79 41.22 65.96
N LYS A 333 54.40 41.37 64.77
CA LYS A 333 55.81 41.79 64.67
C LYS A 333 56.07 43.14 65.34
N PRO A 334 55.28 44.20 65.12
CA PRO A 334 55.51 45.50 65.75
C PRO A 334 55.31 45.47 67.27
N GLU A 335 54.30 44.75 67.77
CA GLU A 335 54.10 44.57 69.21
C GLU A 335 55.28 43.86 69.86
N LEU A 336 55.75 42.78 69.23
CA LEU A 336 56.88 41.97 69.72
C LEU A 336 58.20 42.77 69.65
N TYR A 337 58.42 43.52 68.57
CA TYR A 337 59.55 44.45 68.46
C TYR A 337 59.49 45.56 69.50
N SER A 338 58.33 46.19 69.75
CA SER A 338 58.23 47.29 70.70
C SER A 338 58.44 46.81 72.14
N SER A 339 57.84 45.68 72.53
CA SER A 339 58.00 45.09 73.86
C SER A 339 59.43 44.64 74.11
N LEU A 340 60.03 43.87 73.19
CA LEU A 340 61.44 43.47 73.30
C LEU A 340 62.37 44.67 73.30
N PHE A 341 62.14 45.67 72.44
CA PHE A 341 62.99 46.85 72.40
C PHE A 341 62.93 47.63 73.70
N VAL A 342 61.74 47.85 74.27
CA VAL A 342 61.58 48.56 75.56
C VAL A 342 62.24 47.78 76.69
N ASP A 343 61.99 46.48 76.80
CA ASP A 343 62.53 45.65 77.88
C ASP A 343 64.05 45.51 77.77
N LEU A 344 64.56 45.24 76.58
CA LEU A 344 66.00 45.05 76.36
C LEU A 344 66.75 46.37 76.54
N ASN A 345 66.23 47.49 76.05
CA ASN A 345 66.85 48.80 76.19
C ASN A 345 66.85 49.26 77.65
N LYS A 346 65.75 49.04 78.40
CA LYS A 346 65.70 49.31 79.84
C LYS A 346 66.73 48.47 80.61
N THR A 347 66.79 47.17 80.33
CA THR A 347 67.70 46.24 81.02
C THR A 347 69.17 46.52 80.70
N LEU A 348 69.49 46.87 79.45
CA LEU A 348 70.83 47.29 79.02
C LEU A 348 71.22 48.63 79.64
N TYR A 349 70.33 49.61 79.61
CA TYR A 349 70.60 50.92 80.21
C TYR A 349 70.85 50.77 81.71
N ASP A 350 69.96 50.10 82.44
CA ASP A 350 70.08 49.96 83.89
C ASP A 350 71.33 49.18 84.29
N ASN A 351 71.61 48.03 83.67
CA ASN A 351 72.73 47.20 84.12
C ASN A 351 74.09 47.63 83.55
N LEU A 352 74.15 47.98 82.27
CA LEU A 352 75.42 48.26 81.60
C LEU A 352 75.90 49.67 81.93
N TYR A 353 75.01 50.67 81.96
CA TYR A 353 75.39 52.03 82.33
C TYR A 353 75.84 52.10 83.80
N GLN A 354 75.09 51.49 84.72
CA GLN A 354 75.47 51.42 86.14
C GLN A 354 76.81 50.71 86.33
N ALA A 355 76.99 49.52 85.74
CA ALA A 355 78.23 48.77 85.89
C ALA A 355 79.44 49.51 85.30
N LEU A 356 79.28 50.17 84.15
CA LEU A 356 80.35 50.95 83.53
C LEU A 356 80.67 52.21 84.34
N TYR A 357 79.65 52.90 84.86
CA TYR A 357 79.81 54.05 85.73
C TYR A 357 80.54 53.67 87.03
N ASP A 358 80.14 52.58 87.69
CA ASP A 358 80.77 52.09 88.92
C ASP A 358 82.23 51.65 88.69
N ALA A 359 82.50 50.96 87.59
CA ALA A 359 83.85 50.53 87.23
C ALA A 359 84.77 51.73 86.94
N LEU A 360 84.29 52.72 86.17
CA LEU A 360 85.03 53.95 85.89
C LEU A 360 85.25 54.77 87.16
N TYR A 361 84.23 54.87 88.04
CA TYR A 361 84.34 55.56 89.31
C TYR A 361 85.40 54.93 90.22
N LYS A 362 85.40 53.58 90.34
CA LYS A 362 86.42 52.84 91.10
C LYS A 362 87.82 52.99 90.52
N ALA A 363 87.96 52.99 89.19
CA ALA A 363 89.25 53.11 88.51
C ALA A 363 89.86 54.52 88.58
N LEU A 364 89.04 55.57 88.57
CA LEU A 364 89.50 56.96 88.46
C LEU A 364 89.58 57.70 89.80
N TYR A 365 88.85 57.28 90.85
CA TYR A 365 88.68 58.11 92.06
C TYR A 365 89.07 57.46 93.41
N VAL A 366 89.58 56.23 93.44
CA VAL A 366 90.00 55.58 94.71
C VAL A 366 91.54 55.52 94.85
N PRO A 367 92.17 56.29 95.76
CA PRO A 367 93.64 56.34 95.94
C PRO A 367 94.21 55.24 96.86
N VAL A 368 95.42 54.77 96.53
CA VAL A 368 96.20 53.65 97.11
C VAL A 368 96.98 54.04 98.40
N LYS A 369 97.20 53.11 99.36
CA LYS A 369 98.33 53.18 100.32
C LYS A 369 98.89 51.81 100.78
N LYS A 370 100.17 51.87 101.17
CA LYS A 370 101.22 50.86 101.39
C LYS A 370 101.38 50.34 102.84
N GLU A 371 102.03 49.17 102.91
CA GLU A 371 103.07 48.65 103.86
C GLU A 371 102.71 48.12 105.27
N ASN A 372 103.12 46.85 105.47
CA ASN A 372 103.89 46.23 106.59
C ASN A 372 103.24 46.18 108.00
N ASP A 373 103.42 45.17 108.86
CA ASP A 373 104.56 44.27 109.10
C ASP A 373 104.15 43.05 109.97
N PHE A 374 104.95 41.97 109.88
CA PHE A 374 105.40 41.02 110.93
C PHE A 374 104.53 40.65 112.15
N VAL A 375 104.45 39.33 112.45
CA VAL A 375 104.67 38.73 113.80
C VAL A 375 105.17 37.26 113.66
N PRO A 376 106.08 36.74 114.53
CA PRO A 376 106.86 35.48 114.34
C PRO A 376 106.42 34.30 115.22
N MET A 377 107.03 33.10 115.05
CA MET A 377 107.81 32.37 116.09
C MET A 377 108.17 30.89 115.75
N ILE A 378 109.41 30.54 116.16
CA ILE A 378 110.05 29.22 116.45
C ILE A 378 110.49 28.35 115.27
#